data_AF-A0A3N5XTB5-F1
#
_entry.id   AF-A0A3N5XTB5-F1
#
_cell.length_a   1.000
_cell.length_b   1.000
_cell.length_c   1.000
_cell.angle_alpha   90.00
_cell.angle_beta   90.00
_cell.angle_gamma   90.00
#
_symmetry.space_group_name_H-M   'P 1'
#
loop_
_entity.id
_entity.type
_entity.pdbx_description
1 polymer ?
#
loop_
_entity_poly.entity_id
_entity_poly.type
_entity_poly.pdbx_seq_one_letter_code
_entity_poly.pdbx_strand_id
1 'polypeptide(L)' 'MGVDSLEIYDAAADRWIAKPPMPRNNWEQVAAEVDGRIYVIGGGFPAGSVLDVLYQYTPSADW' A
#
# COMPACT_ATOMS: atom_id res chain seq x y z
N MET A 1 11.55 5.90 -8.55
CA MET A 1 10.19 6.42 -8.86
C MET A 1 9.25 5.89 -7.80
N GLY A 2 8.21 6.63 -7.44
CA GLY A 2 7.26 6.21 -6.41
C GLY A 2 6.34 5.14 -6.94
N VAL A 3 5.79 4.34 -6.05
CA VAL A 3 4.89 3.23 -6.39
C VAL A 3 3.50 3.51 -5.84
N ASP A 4 2.48 3.11 -6.60
CA ASP A 4 1.08 3.05 -6.18
C ASP A 4 0.55 1.62 -6.16
N SER A 5 1.30 0.66 -6.71
CA SER A 5 0.86 -0.73 -6.82
C SER A 5 0.65 -1.36 -5.44
N LEU A 6 -0.43 -2.13 -5.34
CA LEU A 6 -0.70 -3.02 -4.23
C LEU A 6 -0.71 -4.45 -4.75
N GLU A 7 0.09 -5.31 -4.16
CA GLU A 7 0.22 -6.71 -4.56
C GLU A 7 0.15 -7.60 -3.33
N ILE A 8 -0.51 -8.74 -3.46
CA ILE A 8 -0.55 -9.79 -2.44
C ILE A 8 0.22 -10.98 -2.97
N TYR A 9 1.15 -11.49 -2.18
CA TYR A 9 1.86 -12.72 -2.53
C TYR A 9 1.05 -13.95 -2.08
N ASP A 10 0.66 -14.78 -3.04
CA ASP A 10 0.05 -16.09 -2.82
C ASP A 10 1.16 -17.14 -2.75
N ALA A 11 1.42 -17.63 -1.54
CA ALA A 11 2.48 -18.60 -1.29
C ALA A 11 2.15 -20.02 -1.80
N ALA A 12 0.86 -20.36 -1.96
CA ALA A 12 0.46 -21.67 -2.48
C ALA A 12 0.68 -21.76 -4.00
N ALA A 13 0.46 -20.65 -4.70
CA ALA A 13 0.67 -20.54 -6.14
C ALA A 13 2.02 -19.91 -6.54
N ASP A 14 2.84 -19.53 -5.56
CA ASP A 14 4.14 -18.87 -5.73
C ASP A 14 4.09 -17.70 -6.72
N ARG A 15 3.15 -16.78 -6.51
CA ARG A 15 2.96 -15.63 -7.41
C ARG A 15 2.40 -14.41 -6.69
N TRP A 16 2.71 -13.25 -7.26
CA TRP A 16 2.09 -11.99 -6.88
C TRP A 16 0.73 -11.82 -7.59
N ILE A 17 -0.25 -11.35 -6.84
CA ILE A 17 -1.60 -11.03 -7.30
C ILE A 17 -1.79 -9.52 -7.14
N ALA A 18 -1.96 -8.83 -8.27
CA ALA A 18 -2.25 -7.40 -8.27
C ALA A 18 -3.63 -7.11 -7.64
N LYS A 19 -3.70 -6.05 -6.84
CA LYS A 19 -4.92 -5.50 -6.23
C LYS A 19 -5.11 -4.04 -6.69
N PRO A 20 -6.28 -3.42 -6.41
CA PRO A 20 -6.49 -2.01 -6.73
C PRO A 20 -5.36 -1.15 -6.14
N PRO A 21 -4.70 -0.31 -6.95
CA PRO A 21 -3.58 0.51 -6.50
C PRO A 21 -4.06 1.63 -5.56
N MET A 22 -3.10 2.25 -4.86
CA MET A 22 -3.37 3.49 -4.16
C MET A 22 -3.76 4.60 -5.15
N PRO A 23 -4.59 5.58 -4.75
CA PRO A 23 -4.99 6.69 -5.61
C PRO A 23 -3.83 7.57 -6.12
N ARG A 24 -2.68 7.52 -5.44
CA ARG A 24 -1.49 8.29 -5.79
C ARG A 24 -0.24 7.48 -5.46
N ASN A 25 0.78 7.62 -6.30
CA ASN A 25 2.09 7.05 -6.03
C ASN A 25 2.75 7.72 -4.83
N ASN A 26 3.53 6.95 -4.08
CA ASN A 26 4.17 7.41 -2.86
C ASN A 26 5.62 6.91 -2.76
N TRP A 27 6.43 7.61 -1.98
CA TRP A 27 7.82 7.29 -1.65
C TRP A 27 7.97 7.27 -0.13
N GLU A 28 8.83 6.40 0.38
CA GLU A 28 9.24 6.36 1.80
C GLU A 28 8.05 6.29 2.77
N GLN A 29 6.97 5.64 2.34
CA GLN A 29 5.77 5.44 3.13
C GLN A 29 5.97 4.37 4.21
N VAL A 30 5.21 4.49 5.30
CA VAL A 30 5.10 3.43 6.32
C VAL A 30 3.78 2.70 6.12
N ALA A 31 3.78 1.37 6.25
CA ALA A 31 2.57 0.56 6.28
C ALA A 31 2.42 -0.13 7.64
N ALA A 32 1.20 -0.18 8.18
CA ALA A 32 0.87 -0.86 9.42
C ALA A 32 -0.48 -1.58 9.30
N GLU A 33 -0.61 -2.73 9.96
CA GLU A 33 -1.89 -3.44 10.09
C GLU A 33 -2.55 -3.04 11.42
N VAL A 34 -3.86 -2.76 11.37
CA VAL A 34 -4.71 -2.50 12.54
C VAL A 34 -6.10 -3.09 12.28
N ASP A 35 -6.53 -4.02 13.13
CA ASP A 35 -7.85 -4.66 13.09
C ASP A 35 -8.24 -5.24 11.71
N GLY A 36 -7.29 -5.91 11.06
CA GLY A 36 -7.46 -6.53 9.75
C GLY A 36 -7.43 -5.53 8.59
N ARG A 37 -6.95 -4.31 8.81
CA ARG A 37 -6.85 -3.26 7.78
C ARG A 37 -5.40 -2.80 7.65
N ILE A 38 -4.96 -2.58 6.42
CA ILE A 38 -3.62 -2.05 6.14
C ILE A 38 -3.73 -0.54 5.96
N TYR A 39 -2.96 0.19 6.73
CA TYR A 39 -2.84 1.64 6.66
C TYR A 39 -1.50 2.03 6.08
N VAL A 40 -1.51 2.92 5.09
CA VAL A 40 -0.30 3.55 4.53
C VAL A 40 -0.27 5.00 4.98
N ILE A 41 0.77 5.36 5.73
CA ILE A 41 0.90 6.60 6.49
C ILE A 41 2.08 7.41 5.96
N GLY A 42 1.83 8.68 5.67
CA GLY A 42 2.88 9.65 5.31
C GLY A 42 3.54 9.34 3.97
N GLY A 43 4.86 9.52 3.92
CA GLY A 43 5.66 9.44 2.70
C GLY A 43 5.75 10.78 1.98
N GLY A 44 6.14 10.76 0.70
CA GLY A 44 6.33 11.98 -0.07
C GLY A 44 6.64 11.80 -1.56
N PHE A 45 7.09 12.89 -2.15
CA PHE A 45 7.53 12.98 -3.54
C PHE A 45 8.98 13.44 -3.63
N PRO A 46 9.64 13.20 -4.78
CA PRO A 46 10.89 13.87 -5.11
C PRO A 46 10.72 15.38 -4.96
N ALA A 47 11.77 16.03 -4.43
CA ALA A 47 11.79 17.45 -4.03
C ALA A 47 11.16 17.79 -2.67
N GLY A 48 11.03 16.82 -1.76
CA GLY A 48 10.81 17.08 -0.33
C GLY A 48 9.38 17.43 0.07
N SER A 49 8.41 17.22 -0.83
CA SER A 49 6.99 17.33 -0.48
C SER A 49 6.58 16.12 0.35
N VAL A 50 6.14 16.35 1.58
CA VAL A 50 5.55 15.31 2.44
C VAL A 50 4.05 15.20 2.18
N LEU A 51 3.53 13.99 2.32
CA LEU A 51 2.12 13.70 2.24
C LEU A 51 1.49 13.71 3.64
N ASP A 52 0.37 14.41 3.78
CA ASP A 52 -0.52 14.38 4.96
C ASP A 52 -1.71 13.42 4.78
N VAL A 53 -1.62 12.52 3.78
CA VAL A 53 -2.68 11.58 3.44
C VAL A 53 -2.49 10.23 4.14
N LEU A 54 -3.62 9.64 4.54
CA LEU A 54 -3.73 8.28 5.04
C LEU A 54 -4.49 7.45 4.01
N TYR A 55 -3.90 6.36 3.54
CA TYR A 55 -4.63 5.37 2.74
C TYR A 55 -4.94 4.15 3.60
N GLN A 56 -6.13 3.58 3.38
CA GLN A 56 -6.56 2.35 4.03
C GLN A 56 -6.91 1.33 2.94
N TYR A 57 -6.40 0.12 3.09
CA TYR A 57 -6.84 -1.05 2.37
C TYR A 57 -7.48 -2.04 3.33
N THR A 58 -8.63 -2.59 2.95
CA THR A 58 -9.30 -3.67 3.70
C THR A 58 -9.24 -4.91 2.83
N PRO A 59 -8.41 -5.91 3.18
CA PRO A 59 -8.43 -7.21 2.53
C PRO A 59 -9.83 -7.82 2.60
N SER A 60 -10.25 -8.49 1.53
CA SER A 60 -11.40 -9.40 1.60
C SER A 60 -11.12 -10.53 2.60
N ALA A 61 -12.16 -11.13 3.18
CA ALA A 61 -12.06 -12.16 4.23
C ALA A 61 -11.24 -13.41 3.84
N ASP A 62 -10.96 -13.59 2.54
CA ASP A 62 -10.20 -14.70 1.99
C ASP A 62 -8.76 -14.24 1.66
N TRP A 63 -7.88 -14.33 2.65
CA TRP A 63 -6.43 -14.15 2.52
C TRP A 63 -5.76 -15.48 2.17
#